data_AF-A0A0F2RDP3-F1
#
_entry.id   AF-A0A0F2RDP3-F1
#
_cell.length_a   1.000
_cell.length_b   1.000
_cell.length_c   1.000
_cell.angle_alpha   90.00
_cell.angle_beta   90.00
_cell.angle_gamma   90.00
#
_symmetry.space_group_name_H-M   'P 1'
#
loop_
_entity.id
_entity.type
_entity.pdbx_description
1 polymer ?
#
loop_
_entity_poly.entity_id
_entity_poly.type
_entity_poly.pdbx_seq_one_letter_code
_entity_poly.pdbx_strand_id
1 'polypeptide(L)'
;TAALFGAWAGTAGSGADVPRGLGMVPFETGGFEGECAARTFPLWRLQAVTDAIDAMDADAKARLAALLDRVGGSPLMDFRLPARLVRRDCRLKLA
;
A
#
# COMPACT_ATOMS: atom_id res chain seq x y z
N THR A 1 -3.00 0.04 -8.26
CA THR A 1 -1.93 -0.85 -7.73
C THR A 1 -2.43 -1.86 -6.70
N ALA A 2 -3.05 -1.46 -5.57
CA ALA A 2 -3.48 -2.40 -4.53
C ALA A 2 -4.43 -3.50 -5.04
N ALA A 3 -5.38 -3.17 -5.92
CA ALA A 3 -6.27 -4.15 -6.55
C ALA A 3 -5.52 -5.21 -7.38
N LEU A 4 -4.58 -4.78 -8.24
CA LEU A 4 -3.72 -5.70 -9.01
C LEU A 4 -2.89 -6.61 -8.10
N PHE A 5 -2.43 -6.07 -6.97
CA PHE A 5 -1.70 -6.85 -5.98
C PHE A 5 -2.61 -7.88 -5.31
N GLY A 6 -3.85 -7.53 -4.96
CA GLY A 6 -4.83 -8.48 -4.42
C GLY A 6 -5.14 -9.61 -5.38
N ALA A 7 -5.37 -9.28 -6.66
CA ALA A 7 -5.61 -10.29 -7.71
C ALA A 7 -4.43 -11.25 -7.86
N TRP A 8 -3.19 -10.73 -7.90
CA TRP A 8 -1.98 -11.56 -7.95
C TRP A 8 -1.81 -12.41 -6.69
N ALA A 9 -1.96 -11.81 -5.51
CA ALA A 9 -1.78 -12.49 -4.23
C ALA A 9 -2.79 -13.63 -4.03
N GLY A 10 -4.03 -13.49 -4.52
CA GLY A 10 -5.04 -14.54 -4.48
C GLY A 10 -4.69 -15.81 -5.29
N THR A 11 -3.70 -15.72 -6.18
CA THR A 11 -3.20 -16.86 -6.98
C THR A 11 -1.84 -17.39 -6.51
N ALA A 12 -1.19 -16.69 -5.58
CA ALA A 12 0.15 -17.00 -5.11
C ALA A 12 0.13 -17.68 -3.73
N GLY A 13 1.10 -18.55 -3.46
CA GLY A 13 1.30 -19.14 -2.13
C GLY A 13 2.06 -18.21 -1.18
N SER A 14 1.93 -18.44 0.13
CA SER A 14 2.75 -17.76 1.15
C SER A 14 4.25 -17.96 0.87
N GLY A 15 5.06 -16.93 1.12
CA GLY A 15 6.49 -16.91 0.84
C GLY A 15 6.89 -16.71 -0.63
N ALA A 16 5.92 -16.63 -1.55
CA ALA A 16 6.18 -16.37 -2.97
C ALA A 16 6.87 -15.02 -3.20
N ASP A 17 7.82 -14.98 -4.14
CA ASP A 17 8.47 -13.74 -4.56
C ASP A 17 7.46 -12.83 -5.26
N VAL A 18 7.33 -11.60 -4.74
CA VAL A 18 6.38 -10.60 -5.26
C VAL A 18 7.01 -9.90 -6.47
N PRO A 19 6.32 -9.85 -7.63
CA PRO A 19 6.79 -9.12 -8.80
C PRO A 19 7.10 -7.65 -8.49
N ARG A 20 8.11 -7.07 -9.14
CA ARG A 20 8.44 -5.63 -8.95
C ARG A 20 7.35 -4.70 -9.48
N GLY A 21 6.60 -5.15 -10.49
CA GLY A 21 5.46 -4.46 -11.07
C GLY A 21 4.39 -5.46 -11.47
N LEU A 22 3.12 -5.06 -11.37
CA LEU A 22 1.95 -5.91 -11.63
C LEU A 22 1.20 -5.50 -12.90
N GLY A 23 1.92 -4.87 -13.83
CA GLY A 23 1.37 -4.24 -15.02
C GLY A 23 1.47 -2.72 -14.99
N MET A 24 0.78 -2.09 -15.94
CA MET A 24 0.68 -0.64 -16.06
C MET A 24 -0.69 -0.17 -15.57
N VAL A 25 -0.74 1.02 -14.99
CA VAL A 25 -1.97 1.68 -14.55
C VAL A 25 -1.98 3.13 -15.02
N PRO A 26 -3.15 3.66 -15.39
CA PRO A 26 -3.27 5.06 -15.72
C PRO A 26 -2.99 5.91 -14.48
N PHE A 27 -2.39 7.08 -14.70
CA PHE A 27 -2.25 8.11 -13.69
C PHE A 27 -2.62 9.46 -14.27
N GLU A 28 -3.07 10.36 -13.41
CA GLU A 28 -3.28 11.76 -13.71
C GLU A 28 -2.58 12.59 -12.62
N THR A 29 -1.84 13.62 -13.01
CA THR A 29 -1.26 14.58 -12.07
C THR A 29 -1.00 15.92 -12.76
N GLY A 30 -1.43 17.02 -12.13
CA GLY A 30 -1.22 18.37 -12.68
C GLY A 30 -1.78 18.59 -14.09
N GLY A 31 -2.88 17.90 -14.45
CA GLY A 31 -3.47 17.95 -15.80
C GLY A 31 -2.74 17.12 -16.86
N PHE A 32 -1.77 16.31 -16.47
CA PHE A 32 -1.11 15.35 -17.35
C PHE A 32 -1.60 13.93 -17.05
N GLU A 33 -1.89 13.19 -18.11
CA GLU A 33 -2.28 11.79 -18.06
C GLU A 33 -1.20 10.90 -18.67
N GLY A 34 -1.13 9.65 -18.21
CA GLY A 34 -0.25 8.64 -18.79
C GLY A 34 -0.34 7.30 -18.09
N GLU A 35 0.59 6.42 -18.41
CA GLU A 35 0.68 5.08 -17.81
C GLU A 35 1.92 4.99 -16.91
N CYS A 36 1.78 4.35 -15.76
CA CYS A 36 2.91 4.06 -14.87
C CYS A 36 2.87 2.61 -14.38
N ALA A 37 4.03 2.06 -14.03
CA ALA A 37 4.09 0.72 -13.49
C ALA A 37 3.40 0.64 -12.12
N ALA A 38 2.54 -0.36 -11.94
CA ALA A 38 1.94 -0.72 -10.66
C ALA A 38 2.99 -1.36 -9.74
N ARG A 39 3.85 -0.53 -9.15
CA ARG A 39 4.99 -0.97 -8.31
C ARG A 39 4.55 -1.54 -6.97
N THR A 40 5.13 -2.66 -6.57
CA THR A 40 4.80 -3.36 -5.31
C THR A 40 5.58 -2.83 -4.10
N PHE A 41 6.77 -2.26 -4.31
CA PHE A 41 7.58 -1.73 -3.21
C PHE A 41 6.90 -0.61 -2.40
N PRO A 42 6.21 0.37 -3.02
CA PRO A 42 5.43 1.35 -2.28
C PRO A 42 4.32 0.73 -1.41
N LEU A 43 3.75 -0.41 -1.81
CA LEU A 43 2.73 -1.09 -0.98
C LEU A 43 3.33 -1.58 0.33
N TRP A 44 4.52 -2.18 0.31
CA TRP A 44 5.21 -2.61 1.54
C TRP A 44 5.50 -1.43 2.47
N ARG A 45 5.87 -0.27 1.91
CA ARG A 45 6.05 0.97 2.70
C ARG A 45 4.73 1.47 3.29
N LEU A 46 3.64 1.37 2.53
CA LEU A 46 2.32 1.76 2.99
C LEU A 46 1.79 0.83 4.09
N GLN A 47 2.11 -0.47 4.03
CA GLN A 47 1.84 -1.41 5.12
C GLN A 47 2.50 -0.96 6.42
N ALA A 48 3.76 -0.54 6.38
CA ALA A 48 4.44 -0.06 7.57
C ALA A 48 3.76 1.19 8.17
N VAL A 49 3.17 2.04 7.33
CA VAL A 49 2.36 3.18 7.78
C VAL A 49 1.07 2.70 8.45
N THR A 50 0.33 1.79 7.84
CA THR A 50 -0.92 1.27 8.43
C THR A 50 -0.65 0.48 9.71
N ASP A 51 0.43 -0.30 9.77
CA ASP A 51 0.88 -1.02 10.97
C ASP A 51 1.20 -0.01 12.11
N ALA A 52 1.86 1.11 11.78
CA ALA A 52 2.14 2.17 12.75
C ALA A 52 0.87 2.87 13.23
N ILE A 53 -0.08 3.15 12.33
CA ILE A 53 -1.39 3.72 12.69
C ILE A 53 -2.12 2.77 13.63
N ASP A 54 -2.18 1.48 13.31
CA ASP A 54 -2.89 0.48 14.13
C ASP A 54 -2.30 0.38 15.55
N ALA A 55 -0.98 0.53 15.68
CA ALA A 55 -0.27 0.53 16.97
C ALA A 55 -0.41 1.81 17.81
N MET A 56 -0.92 2.91 17.25
CA MET A 56 -1.13 4.16 18.00
C MET A 56 -2.24 4.04 19.06
N ASP A 57 -2.09 4.78 20.15
CA ASP A 57 -3.16 5.02 21.11
C ASP A 57 -4.28 5.89 20.51
N ALA A 58 -5.39 6.01 21.25
CA ALA A 58 -6.57 6.73 20.80
C ALA A 58 -6.30 8.23 20.56
N ASP A 59 -5.51 8.87 21.44
CA ASP A 59 -5.23 10.30 21.37
C ASP A 59 -4.33 10.64 20.18
N ALA A 60 -3.32 9.81 19.90
CA ALA A 60 -2.47 9.92 18.73
C ALA A 60 -3.26 9.66 17.43
N LYS A 61 -4.12 8.63 17.40
CA LYS A 61 -5.00 8.36 16.26
C LYS A 61 -5.93 9.53 15.96
N ALA A 62 -6.53 10.14 16.99
CA ALA A 62 -7.42 11.29 16.82
C ALA A 62 -6.68 12.51 16.24
N ARG A 63 -5.47 12.81 16.73
CA ARG A 63 -4.64 13.90 16.18
C ARG A 63 -4.21 13.63 14.73
N LEU A 64 -3.87 12.38 14.39
CA LEU A 64 -3.56 12.00 13.02
C LEU A 64 -4.78 12.13 12.11
N ALA A 65 -5.95 11.66 12.53
CA ALA A 65 -7.18 11.80 11.77
C ALA A 65 -7.50 13.27 11.46
N ALA A 66 -7.39 14.16 12.46
CA ALA A 66 -7.59 15.59 12.27
C ALA A 66 -6.57 16.23 11.30
N LEU A 67 -5.31 15.77 11.32
CA LEU A 67 -4.30 16.23 10.35
C LEU A 67 -4.64 15.73 8.94
N LEU A 68 -4.95 14.45 8.78
CA LEU A 68 -5.26 13.84 7.49
C LEU A 68 -6.49 14.46 6.86
N ASP A 69 -7.52 14.76 7.65
CA ASP A 69 -8.72 15.46 7.18
C ASP A 69 -8.38 16.82 6.55
N ARG A 70 -7.56 17.61 7.23
CA ARG A 70 -7.11 18.94 6.73
C ARG A 70 -6.33 18.89 5.43
N VAL A 71 -5.65 17.79 5.13
CA VAL A 71 -4.80 17.65 3.93
C VAL A 71 -5.41 16.72 2.87
N GLY A 72 -6.66 16.28 3.04
CA GLY A 72 -7.33 15.35 2.12
C GLY A 72 -6.80 13.91 2.17
N GLY A 73 -6.08 13.55 3.24
CA GLY A 73 -5.47 12.23 3.45
C GLY A 73 -6.34 11.25 4.22
N SER A 74 -7.59 11.58 4.56
CA SER A 74 -8.49 10.73 5.37
C SER A 74 -8.58 9.26 4.91
N PRO A 75 -8.59 8.93 3.59
CA PRO A 75 -8.64 7.55 3.15
C PRO A 75 -7.49 6.65 3.65
N LEU A 76 -6.36 7.23 4.09
CA LEU A 76 -5.25 6.47 4.66
C LEU A 76 -5.63 5.75 5.95
N MET A 77 -6.59 6.27 6.72
CA MET A 77 -7.02 5.67 7.98
C MET A 77 -7.70 4.31 7.76
N ASP A 78 -8.44 4.18 6.66
CA ASP A 78 -9.21 2.98 6.32
C ASP A 78 -8.50 2.08 5.31
N PHE A 79 -7.45 2.58 4.67
CA PHE A 79 -6.70 1.79 3.69
C PHE A 79 -6.12 0.53 4.33
N ARG A 80 -6.39 -0.63 3.73
CA ARG A 80 -5.77 -1.90 4.10
C ARG A 80 -5.29 -2.63 2.85
N LEU A 81 -4.12 -3.26 2.95
CA LEU A 81 -3.63 -4.10 1.87
C LEU A 81 -4.40 -5.42 1.81
N PRO A 82 -4.65 -5.96 0.60
CA PRO A 82 -5.37 -7.22 0.43
C PRO A 82 -4.58 -8.45 0.90
N ALA A 83 -3.26 -8.34 1.02
CA ALA A 83 -2.40 -9.36 1.60
C ALA A 83 -1.17 -8.71 2.25
N ARG A 84 -0.57 -9.38 3.24
CA ARG A 84 0.62 -8.88 3.92
C ARG A 84 1.89 -9.16 3.13
N LEU A 85 2.86 -8.25 3.24
CA LEU A 85 4.16 -8.31 2.61
C LEU A 85 5.26 -8.40 3.67
N VAL A 86 6.28 -9.21 3.38
CA VAL A 86 7.53 -9.25 4.14
C VAL A 86 8.72 -8.98 3.22
N ARG A 87 9.80 -8.44 3.77
CA ARG A 87 11.05 -8.24 3.05
C ARG A 87 12.10 -9.22 3.57
N ARG A 88 12.52 -10.15 2.71
CA ARG A 88 13.52 -11.19 3.02
C ARG A 88 14.45 -11.35 1.83
N ASP A 89 15.73 -11.57 2.07
CA ASP A 89 16.74 -11.76 1.02
C ASP A 89 16.76 -10.63 -0.02
N CYS A 90 16.59 -9.38 0.45
CA CYS A 90 16.47 -8.18 -0.38
C CYS A 90 15.31 -8.19 -1.40
N ARG A 91 14.33 -9.10 -1.25
CA ARG A 91 13.12 -9.22 -2.08
C ARG A 91 11.86 -9.00 -1.24
N LEU A 92 10.78 -8.62 -1.92
CA LEU A 92 9.45 -8.68 -1.33
C LEU A 92 8.88 -10.07 -1.53
N LYS A 93 8.28 -10.61 -0.47
CA LYS A 93 7.57 -11.88 -0.47
C LYS A 93 6.18 -11.71 0.12
N LEU A 94 5.25 -12.55 -0.31
CA LEU A 94 3.97 -12.70 0.36
C LEU A 94 4.23 -13.24 1.79
N ALA A 95 3.60 -12.62 2.79
CA ALA A 95 3.78 -12.99 4.19
C ALA A 95 3.34 -14.43 4.51
#